data_AF-A0A511T591-F1
#
_entry.id   AF-A0A511T591-F1
#
_cell.length_a   1.000
_cell.length_b   1.000
_cell.length_c   1.000
_cell.angle_alpha   90.00
_cell.angle_beta   90.00
_cell.angle_gamma   90.00
#
_symmetry.space_group_name_H-M   'P 1'
#
loop_
_entity.id
_entity.type
_entity.pdbx_description
1 polymer ?
#
loop_
_entity_poly.entity_id
_entity_poly.type
_entity_poly.pdbx_seq_one_letter_code
_entity_poly.pdbx_strand_id
1 'polypeptide(L)' 'MTTPPPESLPFPDSLCHRCGAPPRYVQTRTSVFIMCPLLPGKYPPQPVRACALFRPAGLAGVKD' A
#
# COMPACT_ATOMS: atom_id res chain seq x y z
N MET A 1 -2.29 18.73 2.68
CA MET A 1 -1.90 17.90 1.53
C MET A 1 -3.11 17.06 1.15
N THR A 2 -3.70 17.28 -0.01
CA THR A 2 -4.86 16.52 -0.51
C THR A 2 -4.40 15.11 -0.90
N THR A 3 -4.97 14.08 -0.30
CA THR A 3 -4.79 12.69 -0.75
C THR A 3 -5.40 12.56 -2.15
N PRO A 4 -4.68 12.01 -3.15
CA PRO A 4 -5.23 11.82 -4.49
C PRO A 4 -6.42 10.83 -4.47
N PRO A 5 -7.40 10.99 -5.39
CA PRO A 5 -8.49 10.03 -5.55
C PRO A 5 -7.95 8.61 -5.80
N PRO A 6 -8.58 7.55 -5.26
CA PRO A 6 -8.08 6.18 -5.37
C PRO A 6 -7.80 5.72 -6.80
N GLU A 7 -8.63 6.10 -7.78
CA GLU A 7 -8.43 5.76 -9.20
C GLU A 7 -7.18 6.39 -9.82
N SER A 8 -6.63 7.44 -9.20
CA SER A 8 -5.39 8.09 -9.63
C SER A 8 -4.14 7.43 -9.03
N LEU A 9 -4.30 6.45 -8.13
CA LEU A 9 -3.17 5.78 -7.50
C LEU A 9 -2.57 4.73 -8.44
N PRO A 10 -1.23 4.54 -8.40
CA PRO A 10 -0.64 3.35 -8.99
C PRO A 10 -1.26 2.12 -8.33
N PHE A 11 -1.78 1.19 -9.14
CA PHE A 11 -2.42 -0.04 -8.68
C PHE A 11 -3.59 0.23 -7.71
N PRO A 12 -4.70 0.83 -8.17
CA PRO A 12 -5.79 1.29 -7.30
C PRO A 12 -6.38 0.16 -6.42
N ASP A 13 -6.40 -1.07 -6.93
CA ASP A 13 -6.92 -2.24 -6.21
C ASP A 13 -5.92 -2.92 -5.27
N SER A 14 -4.71 -2.35 -5.09
CA SER A 14 -3.70 -2.93 -4.20
C SER A 14 -4.13 -2.81 -2.73
N LEU A 15 -4.11 -3.93 -1.99
CA LEU A 15 -4.38 -3.95 -0.54
C LEU A 15 -3.44 -3.02 0.24
N CYS A 16 -2.27 -2.69 -0.32
CA CYS A 16 -1.30 -1.80 0.30
C CYS A 16 -1.87 -0.41 0.60
N HIS A 17 -2.78 0.13 -0.22
CA HIS A 17 -3.38 1.45 0.01
C HIS A 17 -4.34 1.47 1.21
N ARG A 18 -4.82 0.30 1.62
CA ARG A 18 -5.72 0.11 2.77
C ARG A 18 -4.99 -0.44 4.00
N CYS A 19 -3.69 -0.69 3.91
CA CYS A 19 -2.91 -1.29 4.98
C CYS A 19 -2.50 -0.23 6.02
N GLY A 20 -2.53 -0.58 7.30
CA GLY A 20 -2.03 0.24 8.41
C GLY A 20 -0.51 0.40 8.42
N ALA A 21 0.20 -0.37 7.59
CA ALA A 21 1.59 -0.11 7.22
C ALA A 21 1.61 0.70 5.92
N PRO A 22 1.73 2.04 5.97
CA PRO A 22 1.60 2.87 4.79
C PRO A 22 2.70 2.55 3.76
N PRO A 23 2.35 2.40 2.47
CA PRO A 23 3.32 2.09 1.43
C PRO A 23 4.23 3.28 1.13
N ARG A 24 5.42 2.99 0.60
CA ARG A 24 6.27 3.95 -0.10
C ARG A 24 6.17 3.71 -1.60
N TYR A 25 6.09 4.78 -2.39
CA TYR A 25 6.16 4.67 -3.84
C TYR A 25 7.61 4.83 -4.30
N VAL A 26 8.11 3.83 -5.01
CA VAL A 26 9.39 3.88 -5.71
C VAL A 26 9.10 4.18 -7.16
N GLN A 27 9.47 5.35 -7.62
CA GLN A 27 9.23 5.81 -8.99
C GLN A 27 10.51 5.73 -9.80
N THR A 28 10.43 5.16 -11.00
CA THR A 28 11.48 5.23 -12.02
C THR A 28 10.98 6.11 -13.17
N ARG A 29 11.80 6.24 -14.22
CA ARG A 29 11.40 6.97 -15.44
C ARG A 29 10.16 6.37 -16.10
N THR A 30 9.95 5.06 -16.01
CA THR A 30 8.93 4.33 -16.78
C THR A 30 7.97 3.52 -15.93
N SER A 31 8.21 3.41 -14.62
CA SER A 31 7.41 2.55 -13.75
C SER A 31 7.24 3.13 -12.35
N VAL A 32 6.20 2.69 -11.67
CA VAL A 32 5.97 2.95 -10.25
C VAL A 32 5.82 1.61 -9.55
N PHE A 33 6.42 1.48 -8.37
CA PHE A 33 6.38 0.30 -7.54
C PHE A 33 5.94 0.65 -6.11
N ILE A 34 5.03 -0.14 -5.54
CA ILE A 34 4.57 0.00 -4.15
C ILE A 34 5.47 -0.81 -3.19
N MET A 35 6.41 -0.16 -2.53
CA MET A 35 7.21 -0.81 -1.50
C MET A 35 6.52 -0.71 -0.14
N CYS A 36 6.07 -1.81 0.46
CA CYS A 36 5.68 -1.84 1.87
C CYS A 36 6.94 -1.92 2.78
N PRO A 37 6.93 -1.16 3.90
CA PRO A 37 8.10 -1.05 4.77
C PRO A 37 8.39 -2.31 5.60
N LEU A 38 7.44 -3.25 5.72
CA LEU A 38 7.56 -4.45 6.55
C LEU A 38 8.21 -5.64 5.83
N LEU A 39 8.31 -5.61 4.50
CA LEU A 39 8.89 -6.68 3.69
C LEU A 39 9.96 -6.16 2.71
N PRO A 40 11.03 -5.51 3.18
CA PRO A 40 11.99 -4.84 2.29
C PRO A 40 12.76 -5.80 1.36
N GLY A 41 12.81 -7.11 1.67
CA GLY A 41 13.58 -8.08 0.90
C GLY A 41 12.85 -8.68 -0.31
N LYS A 42 11.77 -9.46 -0.07
CA LYS A 42 11.03 -10.16 -1.13
C LYS A 42 9.60 -9.65 -1.20
N TYR A 43 9.29 -8.96 -2.29
CA TYR A 43 7.97 -8.43 -2.56
C TYR A 43 7.09 -9.40 -3.35
N PRO A 44 5.80 -9.56 -2.99
CA PRO A 44 4.84 -10.20 -3.89
C PRO A 44 4.66 -9.40 -5.19
N PRO A 45 4.22 -10.06 -6.28
CA PRO A 45 3.84 -9.38 -7.52
C PRO A 45 2.81 -8.28 -7.27
N GLN A 46 2.93 -7.18 -8.02
CA GLN A 46 2.00 -6.05 -7.95
C GLN A 46 0.97 -6.11 -9.09
N PRO A 47 -0.31 -5.76 -8.84
CA PRO A 47 -0.88 -5.27 -7.57
C PRO A 47 -0.94 -6.34 -6.47
N VAL A 48 -0.70 -5.95 -5.21
CA VAL A 48 -0.78 -6.88 -4.07
C VAL A 48 -2.24 -7.10 -3.70
N ARG A 49 -2.78 -8.26 -4.09
CA ARG A 49 -4.18 -8.64 -3.81
C ARG A 49 -4.34 -9.60 -2.63
N ALA A 50 -3.26 -10.21 -2.18
CA ALA A 50 -3.21 -11.08 -1.01
C ALA A 50 -1.90 -10.84 -0.24
N CYS A 51 -1.98 -10.68 1.09
CA CYS A 51 -0.81 -10.45 1.92
C CYS A 51 -1.07 -10.95 3.36
N ALA A 52 -0.24 -11.86 3.85
CA ALA A 52 -0.35 -12.39 5.22
C ALA A 52 -0.14 -11.33 6.31
N LEU A 53 0.59 -10.27 6.00
CA LEU A 53 0.86 -9.15 6.92
C LEU A 53 -0.18 -8.02 6.81
N PHE A 54 -1.18 -8.14 5.93
CA PHE A 54 -2.19 -7.10 5.78
C PHE A 54 -2.91 -6.84 7.11
N ARG A 55 -2.96 -5.56 7.49
CA ARG A 55 -3.75 -5.06 8.62
C ARG A 55 -4.48 -3.81 8.13
N PRO A 56 -5.80 -3.68 8.26
CA PRO A 56 -6.51 -2.52 7.75
C PRO A 56 -6.14 -1.23 8.50
N ALA A 57 -5.88 -0.15 7.77
CA ALA A 57 -5.78 1.19 8.33
C ALA A 57 -7.16 1.60 8.86
N GLY A 58 -7.26 1.97 10.14
CA GLY A 58 -8.51 2.45 10.74
C GLY A 58 -9.22 1.50 11.71
N LEU A 59 -8.67 0.33 12.03
CA LEU A 59 -9.16 -0.49 13.17
C LEU A 59 -8.30 -0.39 14.43
N ALA A 60 -7.16 0.32 14.38
CA ALA A 60 -6.37 0.67 15.55
C ALA A 60 -6.84 2.03 16.09
N GLY A 61 -8.05 2.10 16.66
CA GLY A 61 -8.56 3.38 17.16
C GLY A 61 -10.02 3.50 17.59
N VAL A 62 -10.76 2.42 17.88
CA VAL A 62 -11.89 2.54 18.81
C VAL A 62 -11.31 2.35 20.20
N LYS A 63 -11.03 3.46 20.89
CA LYS A 63 -10.92 3.48 22.35
C LYS A 63 -12.35 3.61 22.89
N ASP A 64 -12.81 2.62 23.64
CA ASP A 64 -13.85 2.84 24.66
C ASP A 64 -13.30 3.73 25.79
#